data_AF-A0A8S1AP27-F1
#
_entry.id   AF-A0A8S1AP27-F1
#
_cell.length_a   1.000
_cell.length_b   1.000
_cell.length_c   1.000
_cell.angle_alpha   90.00
_cell.angle_beta   90.00
_cell.angle_gamma   90.00
#
_symmetry.space_group_name_H-M   'P 1'
#
loop_
_entity.id
_entity.type
_entity.pdbx_description
1 polymer ?
#
loop_
_entity_poly.entity_id
_entity_poly.type
_entity_poly.pdbx_seq_one_letter_code
_entity_poly.pdbx_strand_id
1 'polypeptide(L)'
;MARRTRQRRKRANHIGPSGNMEVDAIIQMFQRSLEYFEVMFKNYIGDSDSKSYSGVVNTKPYGEDFTINKKVCIGHILNEEWVLVNVN
;
A
#
# COMPACT_ATOMS: atom_id res chain seq x y z
N MET A 1 19.78 -31.09 26.50
CA MET A 1 18.67 -30.91 25.54
C MET A 1 18.86 -29.56 24.85
N ALA A 2 19.30 -29.54 23.59
CA ALA A 2 19.65 -28.31 22.88
C ALA A 2 18.40 -27.66 22.25
N ARG A 3 18.00 -26.47 22.69
CA ARG A 3 17.06 -25.63 21.94
C ARG A 3 17.84 -24.92 20.83
N ARG A 4 17.95 -25.56 19.66
CA ARG A 4 18.34 -24.89 18.42
C ARG A 4 17.22 -23.93 18.02
N THR A 5 17.34 -22.66 18.39
CA THR A 5 16.50 -21.60 17.84
C THR A 5 16.86 -21.44 16.37
N ARG A 6 15.91 -21.75 15.49
CA ARG A 6 16.04 -21.53 14.04
C ARG A 6 16.17 -20.01 13.83
N GLN A 7 17.38 -19.50 13.68
CA GLN A 7 17.61 -18.09 13.36
C GLN A 7 17.13 -17.85 11.93
N ARG A 8 15.83 -17.54 11.77
CA ARG A 8 15.29 -17.03 10.51
C ARG A 8 16.02 -15.74 10.21
N ARG A 9 16.75 -15.71 9.10
CA ARG A 9 17.45 -14.54 8.59
C ARG A 9 16.39 -13.45 8.33
N LYS A 10 16.23 -12.52 9.27
CA LYS A 10 15.30 -11.39 9.15
C LYS A 10 15.89 -10.43 8.11
N ARG A 11 15.36 -10.46 6.89
CA ARG A 11 15.59 -9.37 5.93
C ARG A 11 14.61 -8.27 6.29
N ALA A 12 15.10 -7.05 6.48
CA ALA A 12 14.22 -5.90 6.65
C ALA A 12 13.58 -5.60 5.29
N ASN A 13 12.25 -5.60 5.24
CA ASN A 13 11.51 -5.23 4.02
C ASN A 13 11.28 -3.71 3.91
N HIS A 14 11.76 -2.96 4.90
CA HIS A 14 11.68 -1.50 4.97
C HIS A 14 12.90 -0.96 5.71
N ILE A 15 13.41 0.19 5.26
CA ILE A 15 14.47 0.94 5.93
C ILE A 15 13.94 2.36 6.13
N GLY A 16 13.78 2.77 7.39
CA GLY A 16 13.24 4.08 7.72
C GLY A 16 12.28 4.03 8.92
N PRO A 17 11.59 5.14 9.22
CA PRO A 17 10.62 5.22 10.31
C PRO A 17 9.52 4.17 10.13
N SER A 18 9.08 3.56 11.24
CA SER A 18 7.99 2.57 11.22
C SER A 18 6.68 3.14 10.69
N GLY A 19 6.43 4.44 10.89
CA GLY A 19 5.26 5.13 10.37
C GLY A 19 5.19 5.19 8.85
N ASN A 20 6.32 5.02 8.14
CA ASN A 20 6.36 5.02 6.68
C ASN A 20 6.24 3.62 6.07
N MET A 21 6.29 2.56 6.89
CA MET A 21 6.25 1.18 6.41
C MET A 21 5.00 0.90 5.58
N GLU A 22 3.86 1.43 6.01
CA GLU A 22 2.59 1.25 5.31
C GLU A 22 2.61 1.96 3.96
N VAL A 23 3.00 3.24 3.96
CA VAL A 23 3.09 4.08 2.76
C VAL A 23 4.01 3.45 1.72
N ASP A 24 5.22 3.06 2.12
CA ASP A 24 6.22 2.49 1.22
C ASP A 24 5.78 1.12 0.67
N ALA A 25 5.07 0.32 1.47
CA ALA A 25 4.51 -0.96 1.01
C ALA A 25 3.40 -0.76 -0.03
N ILE A 26 2.52 0.22 0.16
CA ILE A 26 1.45 0.54 -0.78
C ILE A 26 2.00 1.06 -2.09
N ILE A 27 2.97 1.98 -2.04
CA ILE A 27 3.63 2.52 -3.23
C ILE A 27 4.28 1.38 -4.03
N GLN A 28 5.03 0.50 -3.36
CA GLN A 28 5.61 -0.67 -4.02
C GLN A 28 4.56 -1.58 -4.66
N MET A 29 3.42 -1.79 -3.98
CA MET A 29 2.33 -2.59 -4.54
C MET A 29 1.74 -1.93 -5.79
N PHE A 30 1.50 -0.61 -5.75
CA PHE A 30 0.94 0.16 -6.86
C PHE A 30 1.85 0.16 -8.08
N GLN A 31 3.16 0.35 -7.86
CA GLN A 31 4.16 0.31 -8.92
C GLN A 31 4.26 -1.08 -9.57
N ARG A 32 4.30 -2.15 -8.77
CA ARG A 32 4.33 -3.53 -9.30
C ARG A 32 3.06 -3.88 -10.05
N SER A 33 1.92 -3.43 -9.55
CA SER A 33 0.63 -3.63 -10.21
C SER A 33 0.63 -3.05 -11.62
N LEU A 34 1.16 -1.83 -11.76
CA LEU A 34 1.32 -1.19 -13.06
C LEU A 34 2.35 -1.93 -13.93
N GLU A 35 3.52 -2.26 -13.38
CA GLU A 35 4.62 -2.90 -14.12
C GLU A 35 4.27 -4.29 -14.67
N TYR A 36 3.63 -5.14 -13.85
CA TYR A 36 3.41 -6.54 -14.20
C TYR A 36 2.04 -6.83 -14.79
N PHE A 37 1.04 -5.99 -14.51
CA PHE A 37 -0.35 -6.26 -14.87
C PHE A 37 -1.02 -5.10 -15.62
N GLU A 38 -0.35 -3.96 -15.77
CA GLU A 38 -0.90 -2.76 -16.42
C GLU A 38 -2.23 -2.31 -15.76
N VAL A 39 -2.33 -2.49 -14.44
CA VAL A 39 -3.52 -2.08 -13.66
C VAL A 39 -3.17 -1.09 -12.57
N MET A 40 -4.02 -0.07 -12.44
CA MET A 40 -3.94 0.99 -11.44
C MET A 40 -5.03 0.85 -10.38
N PHE A 41 -4.66 1.09 -9.13
CA PHE A 41 -5.60 1.16 -8.02
C PHE A 41 -6.19 2.56 -7.88
N LYS A 42 -7.50 2.67 -8.08
CA LYS A 42 -8.22 3.95 -7.91
C LYS A 42 -8.59 4.25 -6.45
N ASN A 43 -8.65 3.22 -5.61
CA ASN A 43 -9.06 3.35 -4.22
C ASN A 43 -7.93 2.92 -3.28
N TYR A 44 -7.59 3.78 -2.33
CA TYR A 44 -6.77 3.46 -1.16
C TYR A 44 -7.68 3.12 0.02
N ILE A 45 -7.39 2.01 0.68
CA ILE A 45 -8.07 1.58 1.89
C ILE A 45 -7.04 1.61 3.00
N GLY A 46 -7.27 2.47 3.97
CA GLY A 46 -6.46 2.58 5.16
C GLY A 46 -7.32 2.56 6.39
N ASP A 47 -6.69 2.26 7.51
CA ASP A 47 -7.27 2.60 8.80
C ASP A 47 -7.47 4.13 8.85
N SER A 48 -8.33 4.62 9.73
CA SER A 48 -8.80 6.02 9.73
C SER A 48 -7.67 7.09 9.74
N ASP A 49 -6.42 6.70 10.02
CA ASP A 49 -5.26 7.59 9.97
C ASP A 49 -5.11 8.28 8.60
N SER A 50 -5.09 9.61 8.63
CA SER A 50 -5.00 10.45 7.45
C SER A 50 -3.57 10.62 6.95
N LYS A 51 -2.57 10.29 7.78
CA LYS A 51 -1.15 10.46 7.45
C LYS A 51 -0.70 9.50 6.35
N SER A 52 -1.05 8.22 6.44
CA SER A 52 -0.69 7.22 5.41
C SER A 52 -1.27 7.58 4.04
N TYR A 53 -2.55 7.96 3.98
CA TYR A 53 -3.17 8.40 2.73
C TYR A 53 -2.46 9.61 2.11
N SER A 54 -2.19 10.65 2.91
CA SER A 54 -1.48 11.83 2.42
C SER A 54 -0.08 11.49 1.90
N GLY A 55 0.62 10.57 2.57
CA GLY A 55 1.91 10.05 2.12
C GLY A 55 1.82 9.43 0.73
N VAL A 56 0.86 8.52 0.53
CA VAL A 56 0.67 7.84 -0.77
C VAL A 56 0.30 8.84 -1.88
N VAL A 57 -0.69 9.71 -1.67
CA VAL A 57 -1.13 10.67 -2.70
C VAL A 57 -0.02 11.65 -3.09
N ASN A 58 0.75 12.13 -2.11
CA ASN A 58 1.86 13.06 -2.37
C ASN A 58 2.98 12.44 -3.22
N THR A 59 3.14 11.11 -3.20
CA THR A 59 4.13 10.44 -4.06
C THR A 59 3.69 10.28 -5.51
N LYS A 60 2.41 10.56 -5.83
CA LYS A 60 1.84 10.52 -7.18
C LYS A 60 2.28 9.27 -7.96
N PRO A 61 1.97 8.05 -7.44
CA PRO A 61 2.53 6.80 -7.96
C PRO A 61 2.14 6.51 -9.42
N TYR A 62 1.11 7.19 -9.94
CA TYR A 62 0.60 7.06 -11.30
C TYR A 62 0.67 8.38 -12.11
N GLY A 63 1.36 9.41 -11.60
CA GLY A 63 1.44 10.75 -12.22
C GLY A 63 0.44 11.77 -11.68
N GLU A 64 0.50 12.99 -12.21
CA GLU A 64 -0.31 14.16 -11.77
C GLU A 64 -1.80 14.02 -12.11
N ASP A 65 -2.11 13.33 -13.21
CA ASP A 65 -3.48 13.24 -13.76
C ASP A 65 -4.33 12.14 -13.11
N PHE A 66 -3.74 11.36 -12.19
CA PHE A 66 -4.41 10.23 -11.56
C PHE A 66 -4.63 10.45 -10.05
N THR A 67 -5.90 10.61 -9.67
CA THR A 67 -6.29 10.78 -8.27
C THR A 67 -6.68 9.44 -7.63
N ILE A 68 -6.06 9.11 -6.51
CA ILE A 68 -6.42 7.96 -5.67
C ILE A 68 -7.45 8.40 -4.64
N ASN A 69 -8.58 7.69 -4.54
CA ASN A 69 -9.63 7.99 -3.56
C ASN A 69 -9.37 7.29 -2.23
N LYS A 70 -9.49 8.00 -1.10
CA LYS A 70 -9.54 7.36 0.22
C LYS A 70 -10.91 6.72 0.43
N LYS A 71 -10.94 5.40 0.65
CA LYS A 71 -12.09 4.68 1.18
C LYS A 71 -11.85 4.41 2.66
N VAL A 72 -12.83 4.78 3.48
CA VAL A 72 -12.73 4.65 4.94
C VAL A 72 -13.23 3.27 5.35
N CYS A 73 -12.42 2.56 6.14
CA CYS A 73 -12.86 1.34 6.80
C CYS A 73 -13.58 1.71 8.11
N ILE A 74 -14.88 1.47 8.21
CA ILE A 74 -15.65 1.72 9.45
C ILE A 74 -15.78 0.40 10.19
N GLY A 75 -15.12 0.27 11.34
CA GLY A 75 -15.23 -0.92 12.20
C GLY A 75 -14.70 -2.22 11.57
N HIS A 76 -13.64 -2.14 10.75
CA HIS A 76 -13.11 -3.27 9.95
C HIS A 76 -14.05 -3.80 8.85
N ILE A 77 -15.17 -3.11 8.60
CA ILE A 77 -16.09 -3.45 7.52
C ILE A 77 -15.77 -2.55 6.33
N LEU A 78 -15.51 -3.18 5.19
CA LEU A 78 -15.36 -2.51 3.90
C LEU A 78 -16.61 -2.83 3.06
N ASN A 79 -17.48 -1.85 2.84
CA ASN A 79 -18.74 -2.05 2.12
C ASN A 79 -18.66 -1.49 0.69
N GLU A 80 -17.72 -1.91 -0.18
CA GLU A 80 -17.72 -1.49 -1.60
C GLU A 80 -17.07 -2.49 -2.56
N GLU A 81 -17.40 -2.35 -3.85
CA GLU A 81 -16.85 -3.11 -4.98
C GLU A 81 -15.49 -2.54 -5.42
N TRP A 82 -14.54 -3.42 -5.73
CA TRP A 82 -13.18 -3.02 -6.13
C TRP A 82 -13.16 -2.43 -7.54
N VAL A 83 -12.70 -1.19 -7.66
CA VAL A 83 -12.51 -0.53 -8.97
C VAL A 83 -11.03 -0.57 -9.34
N LEU A 84 -10.67 -1.49 -10.23
CA LEU A 84 -9.39 -1.49 -10.93
C LEU A 84 -9.55 -0.74 -12.25
N VAL A 85 -8.54 0.05 -12.59
CA VAL A 85 -8.48 0.76 -13.87
C VAL A 85 -7.39 0.10 -14.71
N ASN A 86 -7.76 -0.40 -15.89
CA ASN A 86 -6.77 -0.86 -16.87
C ASN A 86 -6.10 0.33 -17.53
N VAL A 87 -4.79 0.24 -17.73
CA VAL A 87 -4.05 1.19 -18.54
C VAL A 87 -4.21 0.76 -20.00
N ASN A 88 -5.00 1.50 -20.78
CA ASN A 88 -5.18 1.33 -22.23
C ASN A 88 -5.41 2.71 -22.87
#